data_AF-A0A1G0CBR1-F1
#
_entry.id   AF-A0A1G0CBR1-F1
#
_cell.length_a   1.000
_cell.length_b   1.000
_cell.length_c   1.000
_cell.angle_alpha   90.00
_cell.angle_beta   90.00
_cell.angle_gamma   90.00
#
_symmetry.space_group_name_H-M   'P 1'
#
loop_
_entity.id
_entity.type
_entity.pdbx_description
1 polymer ?
#
loop_
_entity_poly.entity_id
_entity_poly.type
_entity_poly.pdbx_seq_one_letter_code
_entity_poly.pdbx_strand_id
1 'polypeptide(L)'
;MNKSYEEIALEVAENRREALKKELDTIEAYISILRSQQGLKKDYTVTIVDSPSNNEPKIFYGGGQAIDSNYPIGEGLAKKFLYFIDKCQRFVHIREVANMIVETEGKNPYPDISLLSQRISSSTSEEKKSLASIKVGTSTRNIFWGHKDWLNADGSIKRGFEYNESEVV
;
A
#
# COMPACT_ATOMS: atom_id res chain seq x y z
N MET A 1 -10.15 23.46 -42.31
CA MET A 1 -9.19 24.58 -42.25
C MET A 1 -7.92 24.04 -41.61
N ASN A 2 -6.78 24.15 -42.28
CA ASN A 2 -5.49 23.75 -41.70
C ASN A 2 -5.04 24.87 -40.76
N LYS A 3 -4.64 24.50 -39.54
CA LYS A 3 -4.08 25.45 -38.57
C LYS A 3 -2.82 26.10 -39.17
N SER A 4 -2.67 27.41 -38.98
CA SER A 4 -1.42 28.11 -39.31
C SER A 4 -0.28 27.54 -38.48
N TYR A 5 0.94 27.67 -38.99
CA TYR A 5 2.15 27.34 -38.24
C TYR A 5 2.20 28.09 -36.89
N GLU A 6 1.75 29.35 -36.86
CA GLU A 6 1.70 30.15 -35.64
C GLU A 6 0.68 29.60 -34.61
N GLU A 7 -0.45 29.09 -35.08
CA GLU A 7 -1.48 28.48 -34.23
C GLU A 7 -0.98 27.17 -33.60
N ILE A 8 -0.24 26.37 -34.37
CA ILE A 8 0.38 25.13 -33.87
C ILE A 8 1.48 25.45 -32.85
N ALA A 9 2.32 26.45 -33.14
CA ALA A 9 3.39 26.87 -32.22
C ALA A 9 2.82 27.39 -30.89
N LEU A 10 1.72 28.16 -30.94
CA LEU A 10 1.03 28.66 -29.76
C LEU A 10 0.43 27.51 -28.93
N GLU A 11 -0.25 26.56 -29.57
CA GLU A 11 -0.84 25.40 -28.90
C GLU A 11 0.23 24.53 -28.21
N VAL A 12 1.38 24.31 -28.85
CA VAL A 12 2.51 23.59 -28.24
C VAL A 12 3.06 24.35 -27.03
N ALA A 13 3.19 25.67 -27.13
CA ALA A 13 3.66 26.50 -26.03
C ALA A 13 2.68 26.50 -24.84
N GLU A 14 1.38 26.57 -25.09
CA GLU A 14 0.34 26.52 -24.06
C GLU A 14 0.28 25.16 -23.37
N ASN A 15 0.33 24.08 -24.13
CA ASN A 15 0.40 22.72 -23.58
C ASN A 15 1.65 22.53 -22.72
N ARG A 16 2.80 23.05 -23.17
CA ARG A 16 4.04 23.01 -22.38
C ARG A 16 3.92 23.84 -21.10
N ARG A 17 3.28 25.00 -21.17
CA ARG A 17 3.01 25.86 -20.01
C ARG A 17 2.13 25.12 -18.98
N GLU A 18 1.07 24.45 -19.42
CA GLU A 18 0.20 23.68 -18.52
C GLU A 18 0.91 22.48 -17.89
N ALA A 19 1.71 21.76 -18.67
CA ALA A 19 2.51 20.65 -18.15
C ALA A 19 3.50 21.12 -17.07
N LEU A 20 4.20 22.23 -17.34
CA LEU A 20 5.12 22.83 -16.37
C LEU A 20 4.39 23.34 -15.12
N LYS A 21 3.16 23.83 -15.26
CA LYS A 21 2.33 24.25 -14.12
C LYS A 21 1.98 23.04 -13.24
N LYS A 22 1.56 21.92 -13.82
CA LYS A 22 1.29 20.68 -13.06
C LYS A 22 2.53 20.15 -12.35
N GLU A 23 3.68 20.21 -13.03
CA GLU A 23 4.97 19.82 -12.45
C GLU A 23 5.33 20.74 -11.27
N LEU A 24 5.13 22.05 -11.41
CA LEU A 24 5.33 23.03 -10.35
C LEU A 24 4.41 22.75 -9.15
N ASP A 25 3.11 22.53 -9.37
CA ASP A 25 2.14 22.22 -8.32
C ASP A 25 2.56 20.95 -7.55
N THR A 26 3.10 19.96 -8.26
CA THR A 26 3.62 18.72 -7.67
C THR A 26 4.86 18.98 -6.80
N ILE A 27 5.79 19.80 -7.29
CA ILE A 27 6.99 20.19 -6.54
C ILE A 27 6.60 21.00 -5.30
N GLU A 28 5.64 21.91 -5.40
CA GLU A 28 5.15 22.70 -4.26
C GLU A 28 4.50 21.82 -3.19
N ALA A 29 3.69 20.83 -3.60
CA ALA A 29 3.14 19.84 -2.69
C ALA A 29 4.25 19.04 -1.97
N TYR A 30 5.28 18.60 -2.71
CA TYR A 30 6.42 17.90 -2.12
C TYR A 30 7.23 18.77 -1.14
N ILE A 31 7.49 20.03 -1.48
CA ILE A 31 8.14 21.00 -0.59
C ILE A 31 7.30 21.22 0.67
N SER A 32 5.98 21.29 0.56
CA SER A 32 5.07 21.42 1.71
C SER A 32 5.20 20.24 2.67
N ILE A 33 5.27 19.02 2.14
CA ILE A 33 5.50 17.80 2.94
C ILE A 33 6.86 17.85 3.63
N LEU A 34 7.93 18.21 2.93
CA LEU A 34 9.27 18.30 3.53
C LEU A 34 9.33 19.36 4.64
N ARG A 35 8.66 20.51 4.44
CA ARG A 35 8.57 21.57 5.45
C ARG A 35 7.82 21.11 6.69
N SER A 36 6.71 20.39 6.54
CA SER A 36 5.95 19.86 7.68
C SER A 36 6.75 18.81 8.46
N GLN A 37 7.53 17.95 7.78
CA GLN A 37 8.44 16.98 8.39
C GLN A 37 9.59 17.64 9.19
N GLN A 38 10.02 18.83 8.80
CA GLN A 38 11.02 19.63 9.54
C GLN A 38 10.39 20.51 10.64
N GLY A 39 9.09 20.39 10.90
CA GLY A 39 8.39 21.23 11.90
C GLY A 39 8.18 22.68 11.45
N LEU A 40 8.42 22.99 10.17
CA LEU A 40 8.23 24.31 9.56
C LEU A 40 6.81 24.40 9.00
N LYS A 41 5.79 24.60 9.86
CA LYS A 41 4.39 24.73 9.41
C LYS A 41 4.15 26.05 8.67
N LYS A 42 3.53 25.97 7.48
CA LYS A 42 2.58 27.00 7.01
C LYS A 42 1.32 26.29 6.52
N ASP A 43 0.22 26.59 7.20
CA ASP A 43 -1.09 25.99 6.99
C ASP A 43 -1.66 26.35 5.62
N TYR A 44 -1.87 25.36 4.75
CA TYR A 44 -2.82 25.47 3.64
C TYR A 44 -3.52 24.13 3.40
N THR A 45 -4.83 24.19 3.17
CA THR A 45 -5.71 23.05 2.91
C THR A 45 -5.98 22.98 1.40
N VAL A 46 -5.85 21.80 0.78
CA VAL A 46 -6.11 21.58 -0.65
C VAL A 46 -7.33 20.68 -0.82
N THR A 47 -8.33 21.17 -1.56
CA THR A 47 -9.51 20.42 -2.02
C THR A 47 -9.28 19.92 -3.45
N ILE A 48 -9.54 18.62 -3.70
CA ILE A 48 -9.44 17.99 -5.02
C ILE A 48 -10.85 17.88 -5.62
N VAL A 49 -10.99 18.27 -6.88
CA VAL A 49 -12.23 18.21 -7.68
C VAL A 49 -12.07 17.13 -8.74
N ASP A 50 -13.00 16.18 -8.78
CA ASP A 50 -13.00 15.04 -9.72
C ASP A 50 -13.35 15.44 -11.16
N SER A 51 -12.69 14.82 -12.15
CA SER A 51 -13.31 14.43 -13.44
C SER A 51 -12.37 13.61 -14.37
N PRO A 52 -12.92 12.87 -15.38
CA PRO A 52 -12.47 11.52 -15.73
C PRO A 52 -11.88 11.35 -17.16
N SER A 53 -11.25 10.17 -17.39
CA SER A 53 -11.08 9.46 -18.69
C SER A 53 -10.06 10.07 -19.68
N ASN A 54 -9.23 9.37 -20.45
CA ASN A 54 -8.85 7.95 -20.60
C ASN A 54 -7.50 7.95 -21.34
N ASN A 55 -6.65 6.96 -21.02
CA ASN A 55 -5.40 6.55 -21.68
C ASN A 55 -4.14 7.44 -21.47
N GLU A 56 -3.46 7.17 -20.34
CA GLU A 56 -2.07 7.53 -20.07
C GLU A 56 -1.19 6.27 -19.87
N PRO A 57 0.14 6.36 -20.07
CA PRO A 57 1.09 5.34 -19.65
C PRO A 57 0.91 5.02 -18.16
N LYS A 58 0.95 3.74 -17.79
CA LYS A 58 0.72 3.28 -16.41
C LYS A 58 1.82 3.77 -15.46
N ILE A 59 1.63 4.98 -14.95
CA ILE A 59 2.15 5.42 -13.66
C ILE A 59 1.33 4.70 -12.60
N PHE A 60 1.97 3.89 -11.76
CA PHE A 60 1.33 3.32 -10.58
C PHE A 60 1.07 4.45 -9.60
N TYR A 61 -0.12 5.04 -9.70
CA TYR A 61 -0.70 5.79 -8.61
C TYR A 61 -0.96 4.78 -7.48
N GLY A 62 -0.07 4.74 -6.49
CA GLY A 62 -0.43 4.24 -5.18
C GLY A 62 -1.60 5.10 -4.72
N GLY A 63 -2.82 4.55 -4.83
CA GLY A 63 -4.01 5.19 -4.31
C GLY A 63 -3.74 5.45 -2.84
N GLY A 64 -3.45 6.69 -2.50
CA GLY A 64 -3.28 7.13 -1.13
C GLY A 64 -4.63 7.03 -0.44
N GLN A 65 -5.02 5.81 -0.05
CA GLN A 65 -5.77 5.69 1.18
C GLN A 65 -4.96 6.45 2.22
N ALA A 66 -5.60 7.38 2.91
CA ALA A 66 -4.99 8.02 4.06
C ALA A 66 -4.33 6.91 4.89
N ILE A 67 -3.00 6.94 4.98
CA ILE A 67 -2.29 5.93 5.75
C ILE A 67 -2.90 6.02 7.14
N ASP A 68 -3.54 4.94 7.56
CA ASP A 68 -4.15 4.84 8.88
C ASP A 68 -3.14 5.40 9.89
N SER A 69 -3.56 6.36 10.71
CA SER A 69 -2.66 7.00 11.69
C SER A 69 -2.04 6.00 12.66
N ASN A 70 -2.63 4.80 12.78
CA ASN A 70 -2.14 3.70 13.59
C ASN A 70 -1.17 2.77 12.85
N TYR A 71 -0.94 2.97 11.55
CA TYR A 71 0.03 2.18 10.80
C TYR A 71 1.44 2.45 11.34
N PRO A 72 2.21 1.40 11.72
CA PRO A 72 3.53 1.57 12.32
C PRO A 72 4.58 1.93 11.25
N ILE A 73 4.55 3.16 10.75
CA ILE A 73 5.51 3.70 9.78
C ILE A 73 6.92 3.68 10.40
N GLY A 74 7.90 3.18 9.64
CA GLY A 74 9.31 3.14 10.06
C GLY A 74 9.65 2.03 11.07
N GLU A 75 8.66 1.29 11.55
CA GLU A 75 8.86 0.15 12.44
C GLU A 75 9.26 -1.12 11.68
N GLY A 76 9.73 -2.13 12.43
CA GLY A 76 10.13 -3.41 11.88
C GLY A 76 8.99 -4.19 11.19
N LEU A 77 9.36 -5.11 10.29
CA LEU A 77 8.41 -5.96 9.55
C LEU A 77 7.50 -6.79 10.48
N ALA A 78 7.98 -7.14 11.67
CA ALA A 78 7.20 -7.89 12.66
C ALA A 78 5.98 -7.10 13.17
N LYS A 79 6.19 -5.83 13.56
CA LYS A 79 5.10 -4.95 14.00
C LYS A 79 4.11 -4.67 12.87
N LYS A 80 4.60 -4.45 11.65
CA LYS A 80 3.75 -4.28 10.46
C LYS A 80 2.93 -5.53 10.18
N PHE A 81 3.51 -6.72 10.35
CA PHE A 81 2.81 -7.97 10.18
C PHE A 81 1.67 -8.15 11.20
N LEU A 82 1.96 -7.91 12.47
CA LEU A 82 0.93 -7.94 13.53
C LEU A 82 -0.18 -6.92 13.28
N TYR A 83 0.19 -5.69 12.90
CA TYR A 83 -0.79 -4.66 12.55
C TYR A 83 -1.77 -5.13 11.47
N PHE A 84 -1.30 -5.82 10.42
CA PHE A 84 -2.18 -6.31 9.37
C PHE A 84 -3.04 -7.50 9.80
N ILE A 85 -2.55 -8.36 10.70
CA ILE A 85 -3.40 -9.38 11.34
C ILE A 85 -4.57 -8.69 12.06
N ASP A 86 -4.25 -7.71 12.91
CA ASP A 86 -5.25 -6.98 13.69
C ASP A 86 -6.21 -6.19 12.80
N LYS A 87 -5.70 -5.55 11.75
CA LYS A 87 -6.53 -4.78 10.81
C LYS A 87 -7.49 -5.66 10.03
N CYS A 88 -7.04 -6.83 9.58
CA CYS A 88 -7.85 -7.71 8.73
C CYS A 88 -8.91 -8.48 9.52
N GLN A 89 -8.73 -8.67 10.84
CA GLN A 89 -9.63 -9.46 11.70
C GLN A 89 -9.91 -10.86 11.11
N ARG A 90 -8.88 -11.50 10.55
CA ARG A 90 -8.95 -12.86 10.00
C ARG A 90 -7.58 -13.49 9.87
N PHE A 91 -7.56 -14.79 9.57
CA PHE A 91 -6.34 -15.48 9.18
C PHE A 91 -5.82 -14.92 7.84
N VAL A 92 -4.54 -14.51 7.82
CA VAL A 92 -3.91 -13.85 6.66
C VAL A 92 -2.67 -14.61 6.20
N HIS A 93 -2.41 -14.56 4.90
CA HIS A 93 -1.21 -15.15 4.33
C HIS A 93 -0.03 -14.17 4.38
N ILE A 94 1.21 -14.64 4.52
CA ILE A 94 2.38 -13.74 4.58
C ILE A 94 2.56 -12.94 3.28
N ARG A 95 2.27 -13.55 2.12
CA ARG A 95 2.34 -12.85 0.82
C ARG A 95 1.31 -11.74 0.72
N GLU A 96 0.11 -11.99 1.24
CA GLU A 96 -0.95 -11.01 1.30
C GLU A 96 -0.50 -9.80 2.15
N VAL A 97 0.11 -10.05 3.31
CA VAL A 97 0.67 -8.98 4.14
C VAL A 97 1.81 -8.23 3.45
N ALA A 98 2.67 -8.92 2.70
CA ALA A 98 3.72 -8.28 1.90
C ALA A 98 3.13 -7.30 0.87
N ASN A 99 2.06 -7.70 0.17
CA ASN A 99 1.34 -6.82 -0.76
C ASN A 99 0.75 -5.61 -0.02
N MET A 100 0.06 -5.83 1.10
CA MET A 100 -0.55 -4.75 1.88
C MET A 100 0.48 -3.73 2.41
N ILE A 101 1.68 -4.19 2.80
CA ILE A 101 2.79 -3.29 3.18
C ILE A 101 3.20 -2.43 1.99
N VAL A 102 3.41 -3.02 0.82
CA VAL A 102 3.82 -2.29 -0.39
C VAL A 102 2.77 -1.27 -0.82
N GLU A 103 1.50 -1.68 -0.80
CA GLU A 103 0.36 -0.81 -1.11
C GLU A 103 0.28 0.36 -0.13
N THR A 104 0.50 0.11 1.16
CA THR A 104 0.43 1.14 2.21
C THR A 104 1.62 2.10 2.19
N GLU A 105 2.83 1.59 1.97
CA GLU A 105 4.05 2.41 1.97
C GLU A 105 4.31 3.09 0.62
N GLY A 106 3.59 2.68 -0.44
CA GLY A 106 3.74 3.21 -1.80
C GLY A 106 5.11 2.92 -2.43
N LYS A 107 5.95 2.13 -1.76
CA LYS A 107 7.30 1.75 -2.18
C LYS A 107 7.55 0.31 -1.79
N ASN A 108 7.96 -0.51 -2.77
CA ASN A 108 8.56 -1.79 -2.46
C ASN A 108 10.09 -1.63 -2.42
N PRO A 109 10.73 -1.69 -1.24
CA PRO A 109 12.19 -1.67 -1.18
C PRO A 109 12.81 -2.98 -1.69
N TYR A 110 11.99 -3.99 -2.02
CA TYR A 110 12.40 -5.28 -2.55
C TYR A 110 12.06 -5.42 -4.04
N PRO A 111 12.90 -6.12 -4.83
CA PRO A 111 12.65 -6.30 -6.26
C PRO A 111 11.47 -7.25 -6.56
N ASP A 112 11.09 -8.11 -5.60
CA ASP A 112 9.88 -8.92 -5.69
C ASP A 112 9.19 -9.09 -4.32
N ILE A 113 7.93 -9.54 -4.35
CA ILE A 113 7.12 -9.82 -3.16
C ILE A 113 7.58 -11.09 -2.41
N SER A 114 8.21 -12.04 -3.10
CA SER A 114 8.69 -13.28 -2.48
C SER A 114 9.80 -13.03 -1.46
N LEU A 115 10.73 -12.12 -1.76
CA LEU A 115 11.82 -11.70 -0.89
C LEU A 115 11.30 -10.95 0.33
N LEU A 116 10.34 -10.04 0.12
CA LEU A 116 9.66 -9.37 1.22
C LEU A 116 8.94 -10.38 2.11
N SER A 117 8.20 -11.33 1.51
CA SER A 117 7.51 -12.41 2.23
C SER A 117 8.48 -13.26 3.04
N GLN A 118 9.64 -13.61 2.48
CA GLN A 118 10.68 -14.36 3.19
C GLN A 118 11.21 -13.57 4.38
N ARG A 119 11.49 -12.27 4.20
CA ARG A 119 11.96 -11.41 5.29
C ARG A 119 10.93 -11.22 6.39
N ILE A 120 9.65 -11.02 6.03
CA ILE A 120 8.56 -10.99 7.02
C ILE A 120 8.56 -12.31 7.78
N SER A 121 8.64 -13.43 7.07
CA SER A 121 8.60 -14.76 7.69
C SER A 121 9.72 -14.98 8.71
N SER A 122 10.95 -14.57 8.38
CA SER A 122 12.10 -14.64 9.29
C SER A 122 11.98 -13.65 10.45
N SER A 123 11.53 -12.42 10.17
CA SER A 123 11.44 -11.35 11.17
C SER A 123 10.32 -11.55 12.20
N THR A 124 9.35 -12.43 11.90
CA THR A 124 8.15 -12.67 12.74
C THR A 124 8.23 -13.97 13.54
N SER A 125 9.40 -14.62 13.59
CA SER A 125 9.51 -15.97 14.18
C SER A 125 9.13 -16.02 15.67
N GLU A 126 9.31 -14.94 16.40
CA GLU A 126 8.95 -14.83 17.83
C GLU A 126 7.47 -14.52 18.01
N GLU A 127 6.95 -13.56 17.23
CA GLU A 127 5.54 -13.16 17.22
C GLU A 127 4.63 -14.30 16.77
N LYS A 128 5.11 -15.15 15.85
CA LYS A 128 4.41 -16.37 15.43
C LYS A 128 4.17 -17.35 16.58
N LYS A 129 4.93 -17.29 17.68
CA LYS A 129 4.69 -18.14 18.86
C LYS A 129 3.40 -17.74 19.60
N SER A 130 3.03 -16.46 19.55
CA SER A 130 1.76 -15.97 20.11
C SER A 130 0.56 -16.16 19.19
N LEU A 131 0.80 -16.40 17.90
CA LEU A 131 -0.26 -16.61 16.90
C LEU A 131 -0.62 -18.09 16.73
N ALA A 132 -1.75 -18.33 16.07
CA ALA A 132 -2.12 -19.62 15.50
C ALA A 132 -1.79 -19.64 14.01
N SER A 133 -1.46 -20.83 13.50
CA SER A 133 -1.26 -21.08 12.07
C SER A 133 -2.20 -22.16 11.57
N ILE A 134 -2.85 -21.93 10.43
CA ILE A 134 -3.66 -22.93 9.72
C ILE A 134 -3.00 -23.24 8.40
N LYS A 135 -2.72 -24.53 8.16
CA LYS A 135 -2.23 -25.02 6.87
C LYS A 135 -3.41 -25.51 6.05
N VAL A 136 -3.56 -24.98 4.84
CA VAL A 136 -4.63 -25.35 3.92
C VAL A 136 -4.06 -26.24 2.80
N GLY A 137 -4.60 -27.46 2.69
CA GLY A 137 -4.13 -28.45 1.72
C GLY A 137 -2.74 -29.02 2.05
N THR A 138 -2.04 -29.51 1.04
CA THR A 138 -0.78 -30.26 1.21
C THR A 138 0.46 -29.36 1.15
N SER A 139 0.36 -28.20 0.48
CA SER A 139 1.45 -27.26 0.29
C SER A 139 1.86 -26.56 1.59
N THR A 140 3.16 -26.51 1.88
CA THR A 140 3.71 -25.72 2.98
C THR A 140 3.67 -24.22 2.71
N ARG A 141 3.29 -23.82 1.49
CA ARG A 141 3.13 -22.41 1.11
C ARG A 141 1.76 -21.85 1.50
N ASN A 142 0.79 -22.70 1.84
CA ASN A 142 -0.58 -22.27 2.16
C ASN A 142 -0.79 -22.22 3.67
N ILE A 143 0.05 -21.42 4.36
CA ILE A 143 -0.03 -21.24 5.81
C ILE A 143 -0.54 -19.85 6.12
N PHE A 144 -1.67 -19.79 6.81
CA PHE A 144 -2.34 -18.57 7.22
C PHE A 144 -2.18 -18.36 8.72
N TRP A 145 -2.00 -17.12 9.13
CA TRP A 145 -1.70 -16.74 10.51
C TRP A 145 -2.79 -15.84 11.09
N GLY A 146 -3.15 -16.06 12.34
CA GLY A 146 -4.17 -15.28 13.05
C GLY A 146 -4.06 -15.46 14.57
N HIS A 147 -4.91 -14.77 15.33
CA HIS A 147 -4.91 -14.92 16.79
C HIS A 147 -5.41 -16.30 17.22
N LYS A 148 -4.84 -16.82 18.31
CA LYS A 148 -5.26 -18.11 18.89
C LYS A 148 -6.73 -18.09 19.33
N ASP A 149 -7.20 -16.94 19.80
CA ASP A 149 -8.59 -16.75 20.24
C ASP A 149 -9.59 -16.74 19.08
N TRP A 150 -9.12 -16.77 17.82
CA TRP A 150 -9.96 -16.93 16.63
C TRP A 150 -10.20 -18.39 16.25
N LEU A 151 -9.68 -19.33 17.05
CA LEU A 151 -9.99 -20.75 16.91
C LEU A 151 -11.06 -21.17 17.92
N ASN A 152 -11.89 -22.13 17.51
CA ASN A 152 -12.74 -22.89 18.39
C ASN A 152 -11.92 -23.87 19.23
N ALA A 153 -12.54 -24.47 20.25
CA ALA A 153 -11.88 -25.45 21.11
C ALA A 153 -11.40 -26.70 20.35
N ASP A 154 -12.03 -27.02 19.21
CA ASP A 154 -11.66 -28.13 18.32
C ASP A 154 -10.54 -27.76 17.31
N GLY A 155 -10.05 -26.52 17.34
CA GLY A 155 -9.03 -26.02 16.43
C GLY A 155 -9.57 -25.54 15.07
N SER A 156 -10.88 -25.59 14.83
CA SER A 156 -11.50 -24.99 13.64
C SER A 156 -11.51 -23.45 13.74
N ILE A 157 -11.52 -22.77 12.60
CA ILE A 157 -11.59 -21.29 12.57
C ILE A 157 -12.99 -20.83 12.99
N LYS A 158 -13.08 -19.86 13.90
CA LYS A 158 -14.34 -19.21 14.28
C LYS A 158 -14.92 -18.46 13.08
N ARG A 159 -16.25 -18.50 12.95
CA ARG A 159 -16.95 -17.79 11.88
C ARG A 159 -16.67 -16.29 11.94
N GLY A 160 -16.33 -15.69 10.80
CA GLY A 160 -15.96 -14.28 10.66
C GLY A 160 -14.45 -13.99 10.67
N PHE A 161 -13.61 -15.00 10.96
CA PHE A 161 -12.14 -14.87 10.96
C PHE A 161 -11.48 -15.69 9.85
N GLU A 162 -12.24 -16.16 8.86
CA GLU A 162 -11.79 -17.07 7.81
C GLU A 162 -10.72 -16.44 6.91
N TYR A 163 -9.80 -17.25 6.42
CA TYR A 163 -8.81 -16.80 5.44
C TYR A 163 -9.45 -16.58 4.07
N ASN A 164 -8.79 -15.78 3.23
CA ASN A 164 -9.21 -15.59 1.85
C ASN A 164 -8.81 -16.80 0.98
N GLU A 165 -9.79 -17.51 0.44
CA GLU A 165 -9.55 -18.70 -0.39
C GLU A 165 -8.81 -18.39 -1.70
N SER A 166 -8.90 -17.16 -2.22
CA SER A 166 -8.15 -16.76 -3.43
C SER A 166 -6.63 -16.69 -3.21
N GLU A 167 -6.18 -16.67 -1.96
CA GLU A 167 -4.77 -16.65 -1.59
C GLU A 167 -4.16 -18.05 -1.45
N VAL A 168 -4.95 -19.11 -1.65
CA VAL A 168 -4.48 -20.50 -1.66
C VAL A 168 -3.80 -20.79 -3.01
N VAL A 169 -2.55 -21.29 -2.96
CA VAL A 169 -1.69 -21.56 -4.14
C VAL A 169 -1.57 -23.05 -4.42
#